data_AF-A0A3S7UYZ1-F1
#
_entry.id   AF-A0A3S7UYZ1-F1
#
_cell.length_a   1.000
_cell.length_b   1.000
_cell.length_c   1.000
_cell.angle_alpha   90.00
_cell.angle_beta   90.00
_cell.angle_gamma   90.00
#
_symmetry.space_group_name_H-M   'P 1'
#
loop_
_entity.id
_entity.type
_entity.pdbx_description
1 polymer ?
#
loop_
_entity_poly.entity_id
_entity_poly.type
_entity_poly.pdbx_seq_one_letter_code
_entity_poly.pdbx_strand_id
1 'polypeptide(L)'
;MVGEREAIRDYVSRITGGKPVCWLDERISKGDFEGRDWTLEIFDVPHQEQRALHARLWSLNRRVWQALHQSLTLVFHTPEETTRLYSWARQERPSGLLDSTKPRTSAPLPASLTGYCFRCHQERTLRSEGTGHRCVSCGNEQQTDGLWVASLQ
;
A
#
# COMPACT_ATOMS: atom_id res chain seq x y z
N MET A 1 -1.87 6.00 -14.75
CA MET A 1 -0.51 6.42 -14.35
C MET A 1 -0.48 7.25 -13.07
N VAL A 2 -0.90 8.53 -13.04
CA VAL A 2 -0.86 9.35 -11.79
C VAL A 2 -1.80 8.78 -10.70
N GLY A 3 -3.02 8.39 -11.06
CA GLY A 3 -4.00 7.86 -10.10
C GLY A 3 -3.60 6.53 -9.45
N GLU A 4 -2.88 5.66 -10.17
CA GLU A 4 -2.41 4.37 -9.63
C GLU A 4 -1.26 4.55 -8.65
N ARG A 5 -0.33 5.46 -8.97
CA ARG A 5 0.78 5.81 -8.09
C ARG A 5 0.30 6.46 -6.79
N GLU A 6 -0.69 7.35 -6.87
CA GLU A 6 -1.32 7.92 -5.69
C GLU A 6 -2.04 6.85 -4.85
N ALA A 7 -2.79 5.94 -5.48
CA ALA A 7 -3.47 4.84 -4.79
C ALA A 7 -2.49 3.88 -4.08
N ILE A 8 -1.35 3.58 -4.72
CA ILE A 8 -0.27 2.79 -4.13
C ILE A 8 0.32 3.52 -2.92
N ARG A 9 0.65 4.82 -3.05
CA ARG A 9 1.18 5.63 -1.94
C ARG A 9 0.22 5.64 -0.75
N ASP A 10 -1.06 5.89 -0.99
CA ASP A 10 -2.09 5.97 0.05
C ASP A 10 -2.30 4.61 0.74
N TYR A 11 -2.23 3.52 -0.01
CA TYR A 11 -2.27 2.18 0.59
C TYR A 11 -1.04 1.92 1.46
N VAL A 12 0.17 2.20 0.97
CA VAL A 12 1.40 2.00 1.75
C VAL A 12 1.37 2.83 3.01
N SER A 13 0.98 4.11 2.94
CA SER A 13 0.87 4.97 4.12
C SER A 13 -0.10 4.40 5.16
N ARG A 14 -1.24 3.83 4.75
CA ARG A 14 -2.17 3.16 5.69
C ARG A 14 -1.55 1.92 6.35
N ILE A 15 -0.87 1.07 5.57
CA ILE A 15 -0.22 -0.14 6.11
C ILE A 15 0.89 0.21 7.11
N THR A 16 1.58 1.34 6.90
CA THR A 16 2.66 1.83 7.76
C THR A 16 2.15 2.70 8.92
N GLY A 17 0.83 2.88 9.08
CA GLY A 17 0.24 3.61 10.19
C GLY A 17 0.25 5.13 10.02
N GLY A 18 0.10 5.62 8.80
CA GLY A 18 0.08 7.04 8.47
C GLY A 18 1.46 7.68 8.37
N LYS A 19 2.53 6.87 8.26
CA LYS A 19 3.88 7.38 8.09
C LYS A 19 4.01 8.15 6.77
N PRO A 20 4.93 9.12 6.67
CA PRO A 20 5.16 9.82 5.42
C PRO A 20 5.66 8.84 4.36
N VAL A 21 5.10 8.97 3.16
CA VAL A 21 5.45 8.14 2.01
C VAL A 21 5.48 9.05 0.80
N CYS A 22 6.55 9.01 0.03
CA CYS A 22 6.60 9.70 -1.25
C CYS A 22 7.25 8.83 -2.33
N TRP A 23 6.93 9.14 -3.58
CA TRP A 23 7.66 8.57 -4.69
C TRP A 23 9.05 9.19 -4.74
N LEU A 24 10.03 8.38 -5.14
CA LEU A 24 11.38 8.87 -5.35
C LEU A 24 11.37 10.00 -6.38
N ASP A 25 11.92 11.14 -5.99
CA ASP A 25 11.99 12.35 -6.80
C ASP A 25 13.37 13.02 -6.68
N GLU A 26 13.52 14.18 -7.34
CA GLU A 26 14.77 14.94 -7.38
C GLU A 26 15.21 15.49 -6.02
N ARG A 27 14.31 15.57 -5.04
CA ARG A 27 14.63 15.99 -3.67
C ARG A 27 15.41 14.90 -2.93
N ILE A 28 15.26 13.64 -3.34
CA ILE A 28 15.79 12.47 -2.65
C ILE A 28 16.99 11.88 -3.41
N SER A 29 16.89 11.74 -4.73
CA SER A 29 18.00 11.26 -5.56
C SER A 29 18.25 12.19 -6.74
N LYS A 30 19.53 12.52 -6.97
CA LYS A 30 20.01 13.34 -8.09
C LYS A 30 20.43 12.51 -9.32
N GLY A 31 20.43 11.18 -9.23
CA GLY A 31 20.87 10.30 -10.31
C GLY A 31 19.72 9.51 -10.93
N ASP A 32 19.80 9.30 -12.24
CA ASP A 32 18.87 8.42 -12.94
C ASP A 32 19.35 6.97 -12.84
N PHE A 33 18.43 6.10 -12.44
CA PHE A 33 18.66 4.66 -12.43
C PHE A 33 17.37 3.94 -12.81
N GLU A 34 17.53 2.75 -13.38
CA GLU A 34 16.39 1.92 -13.79
C GLU A 34 15.52 1.55 -12.58
N GLY A 35 14.22 1.82 -12.66
CA GLY A 35 13.28 1.59 -11.55
C GLY A 35 13.08 2.78 -10.61
N ARG A 36 13.73 3.92 -10.87
CA ARG A 36 13.52 5.19 -10.13
C ARG A 36 12.04 5.55 -10.01
N ASP A 37 11.29 5.47 -11.12
CA ASP A 37 9.87 5.82 -11.17
C ASP A 37 8.96 4.89 -10.34
N TRP A 38 9.45 3.70 -9.99
CA TRP A 38 8.73 2.71 -9.19
C TRP A 38 9.37 2.50 -7.81
N THR A 39 10.13 3.50 -7.35
CA THR A 39 10.70 3.52 -6.00
C THR A 39 9.87 4.39 -5.08
N LEU A 40 9.47 3.82 -3.94
CA LEU A 40 8.65 4.46 -2.92
C LEU A 40 9.44 4.54 -1.61
N GLU A 41 9.57 5.75 -1.10
CA GLU A 41 10.33 6.13 0.07
C GLU A 41 9.38 6.24 1.27
N ILE A 42 9.67 5.50 2.34
CA ILE A 42 8.82 5.39 3.53
C ILE A 42 9.62 5.86 4.75
N PHE A 43 9.17 6.95 5.36
CA PHE A 43 9.92 7.64 6.42
C PHE A 43 9.44 7.30 7.82
N ASP A 44 10.26 7.65 8.82
CA ASP A 44 10.00 7.43 10.24
C ASP A 44 9.64 5.96 10.57
N VAL A 45 10.32 4.99 9.94
CA VAL A 45 10.12 3.54 10.19
C VAL A 45 11.25 3.00 11.07
N PRO A 46 10.98 2.70 12.36
CA PRO A 46 11.97 2.07 13.24
C PRO A 46 12.52 0.79 12.63
N HIS A 47 13.83 0.56 12.75
CA HIS A 47 14.51 -0.59 12.16
C HIS A 47 13.83 -1.94 12.49
N GLN A 48 13.36 -2.09 13.73
CA GLN A 48 12.64 -3.29 14.20
C GLN A 48 11.32 -3.57 13.46
N GLU A 49 10.66 -2.55 12.89
CA GLU A 49 9.39 -2.68 12.16
C GLU A 49 9.60 -3.00 10.67
N GLN A 50 10.76 -2.64 10.11
CA GLN A 50 11.01 -2.67 8.66
C GLN A 50 10.79 -4.08 8.06
N ARG A 51 11.32 -5.12 8.71
CA ARG A 51 11.19 -6.51 8.20
C ARG A 51 9.73 -6.96 8.13
N ALA A 52 8.95 -6.66 9.15
CA ALA A 52 7.54 -7.02 9.21
C ALA A 52 6.72 -6.23 8.18
N LEU A 53 7.00 -4.93 8.02
CA LEU A 53 6.37 -4.07 7.02
C LEU A 53 6.71 -4.51 5.60
N HIS A 54 7.98 -4.82 5.32
CA HIS A 54 8.40 -5.36 4.03
C HIS A 54 7.64 -6.65 3.68
N ALA A 55 7.51 -7.57 4.63
CA ALA A 55 6.74 -8.81 4.43
C ALA A 55 5.25 -8.54 4.13
N ARG A 56 4.63 -7.59 4.84
CA ARG A 56 3.22 -7.19 4.59
C ARG A 56 3.06 -6.58 3.19
N LEU A 57 4.00 -5.73 2.79
CA LEU A 57 3.99 -5.01 1.51
C LEU A 57 4.44 -5.88 0.33
N TRP A 58 5.04 -7.06 0.56
CA TRP A 58 5.43 -7.98 -0.51
C TRP A 58 4.27 -8.34 -1.46
N SER A 59 3.07 -8.48 -0.89
CA SER A 59 1.85 -8.74 -1.66
C SER A 59 1.52 -7.61 -2.65
N LEU A 60 1.82 -6.36 -2.30
CA LEU A 60 1.63 -5.21 -3.17
C LEU A 60 2.60 -5.25 -4.35
N ASN A 61 3.89 -5.55 -4.10
CA ASN A 61 4.89 -5.64 -5.15
C ASN A 61 4.50 -6.68 -6.21
N ARG A 62 4.03 -7.87 -5.78
CA ARG A 62 3.52 -8.88 -6.72
C ARG A 62 2.36 -8.39 -7.57
N ARG A 63 1.40 -7.65 -6.99
CA ARG A 63 0.25 -7.09 -7.73
C ARG A 63 0.69 -6.04 -8.74
N VAL A 64 1.61 -5.14 -8.35
CA VAL A 64 2.17 -4.13 -9.26
C VAL A 64 2.88 -4.81 -10.44
N TRP A 65 3.66 -5.86 -10.17
CA TRP A 65 4.29 -6.65 -11.22
C TRP A 65 3.28 -7.30 -12.17
N GLN A 66 2.24 -7.94 -11.63
CA GLN A 66 1.23 -8.62 -12.47
C GLN A 66 0.41 -7.64 -13.32
N ALA A 67 0.05 -6.48 -12.78
CA ALA A 67 -0.78 -5.51 -13.47
C ALA A 67 0.02 -4.67 -14.47
N LEU A 68 1.22 -4.24 -14.09
CA LEU A 68 1.97 -3.20 -14.79
C LEU A 68 3.30 -3.70 -15.37
N HIS A 69 3.72 -4.92 -15.04
CA HIS A 69 5.05 -5.46 -15.36
C HIS A 69 6.19 -4.57 -14.82
N GLN A 70 5.96 -3.98 -13.65
CA GLN A 70 6.90 -3.08 -12.97
C GLN A 70 7.27 -3.64 -11.58
N SER A 71 8.52 -3.47 -11.19
CA SER A 71 8.99 -3.84 -9.85
C SER A 71 8.84 -2.65 -8.91
N LEU A 72 8.04 -2.80 -7.85
CA LEU A 72 7.91 -1.78 -6.81
C LEU A 72 9.06 -1.90 -5.81
N THR A 73 9.96 -0.92 -5.80
CA THR A 73 11.04 -0.83 -4.82
C THR A 73 10.56 -0.05 -3.61
N LEU A 74 10.76 -0.60 -2.41
CA LEU A 74 10.38 0.03 -1.15
C LEU A 74 11.64 0.33 -0.35
N VAL A 75 11.84 1.59 0.02
CA VAL A 75 12.98 2.04 0.80
C VAL A 75 12.48 2.60 2.12
N PHE A 76 13.04 2.12 3.23
CA PHE A 76 12.67 2.53 4.57
C PHE A 76 13.75 3.42 5.18
N HIS A 77 13.35 4.57 5.71
CA HIS A 77 14.24 5.45 6.47
C HIS A 77 13.89 5.40 7.95
N THR A 78 14.90 5.27 8.81
CA THR A 78 14.67 5.33 10.25
C THR A 78 14.27 6.74 10.69
N PRO A 79 13.69 6.93 11.88
CA PRO A 79 13.39 8.26 12.41
C PRO A 79 14.64 9.17 12.52
N GLU A 80 15.80 8.58 12.83
CA GLU A 80 17.08 9.30 12.93
C GLU A 80 17.52 9.79 11.54
N GLU A 81 17.47 8.92 10.52
CA GLU A 81 17.82 9.28 9.14
C GLU A 81 16.82 10.27 8.54
N THR A 82 15.53 10.08 8.81
CA THR A 82 14.46 11.00 8.41
C THR A 82 14.74 12.39 8.99
N THR A 83 15.11 12.47 10.28
CA THR A 83 15.43 13.75 10.92
C THR A 83 16.68 14.40 10.31
N ARG A 84 17.71 13.60 10.01
CA ARG A 84 19.00 14.08 9.51
C ARG A 84 18.96 14.55 8.06
N LEU A 85 18.26 13.81 7.19
CA LEU A 85 18.33 13.97 5.74
C LEU A 85 17.01 14.42 5.10
N TYR A 86 15.88 14.13 5.74
CA TYR A 86 14.55 14.29 5.15
C TYR A 86 13.57 14.99 6.10
N SER A 87 14.03 16.04 6.79
CA SER A 87 13.21 16.76 7.79
C SER A 87 11.90 17.32 7.20
N TRP A 88 11.88 17.60 5.89
CA TRP A 88 10.71 18.00 5.13
C TRP A 88 9.64 16.90 5.03
N ALA A 89 10.00 15.62 5.08
CA ALA A 89 9.08 14.50 4.84
C ALA A 89 7.93 14.46 5.86
N ARG A 90 8.14 14.95 7.09
CA ARG A 90 7.09 15.01 8.12
C ARG A 90 5.96 15.98 7.80
N GLN A 91 6.18 16.91 6.88
CA GLN A 91 5.18 17.86 6.40
C GLN A 91 4.29 17.25 5.32
N GLU A 92 4.75 16.17 4.66
CA GLU A 92 4.02 15.46 3.60
C GLU A 92 3.11 14.34 4.13
N ARG A 93 2.66 14.44 5.38
CA ARG A 93 1.64 13.51 5.88
C ARG A 93 0.41 13.62 4.99
N PRO A 94 -0.14 12.50 4.49
CA PRO A 94 -1.33 12.55 3.67
C PRO A 94 -2.44 13.25 4.46
N SER A 95 -2.97 14.33 3.91
CA SER A 95 -3.96 15.23 4.50
C SER A 95 -5.33 14.57 4.75
N GLY A 96 -5.44 13.25 4.57
CA GLY A 96 -6.66 12.47 4.73
C GLY A 96 -6.74 11.58 5.97
N LEU A 97 -5.72 11.54 6.86
CA LEU A 97 -5.77 10.69 8.06
C LEU A 97 -6.34 11.39 9.32
N LEU A 98 -7.02 12.52 9.16
CA LEU A 98 -7.65 13.27 10.26
C LEU A 98 -9.18 13.31 10.20
N ASP A 99 -9.83 12.52 9.36
CA ASP A 99 -11.30 12.51 9.34
C ASP A 99 -11.89 11.13 9.03
N SER A 100 -11.82 10.24 10.02
CA SER A 100 -12.54 8.95 10.04
C SER A 100 -14.06 9.11 10.22
N THR A 101 -14.61 10.30 9.94
CA THR A 101 -16.01 10.66 10.25
C THR A 101 -16.94 10.75 9.03
N LYS A 102 -16.47 10.44 7.82
CA LYS A 102 -17.37 10.28 6.66
C LYS A 102 -17.70 8.81 6.40
N PRO A 103 -18.97 8.37 6.53
CA PRO A 103 -19.37 7.06 6.05
C PRO A 103 -19.22 7.04 4.53
N ARG A 104 -18.24 6.28 4.05
CA ARG A 104 -18.07 5.99 2.62
C ARG A 104 -19.28 5.16 2.21
N THR A 105 -20.10 5.69 1.31
CA THR A 105 -21.35 5.08 0.84
C THR A 105 -21.08 3.64 0.39
N SER A 106 -21.65 2.68 1.11
CA SER A 106 -21.54 1.25 0.82
C SER A 106 -22.34 0.93 -0.44
N ALA A 107 -21.69 0.99 -1.60
CA ALA A 107 -22.17 0.24 -2.74
C ALA A 107 -22.24 -1.26 -2.35
N PRO A 108 -23.31 -1.99 -2.69
CA PRO A 108 -23.40 -3.42 -2.37
C PRO A 108 -22.19 -4.15 -2.97
N LEU A 109 -21.47 -4.88 -2.12
CA LEU A 109 -20.34 -5.70 -2.58
C LEU A 109 -20.87 -6.83 -3.46
N PRO A 110 -20.20 -7.16 -4.58
CA PRO A 110 -20.55 -8.34 -5.36
C PRO A 110 -20.48 -9.59 -4.47
N ALA A 111 -21.41 -10.53 -4.63
CA ALA A 111 -21.54 -11.69 -3.74
C ALA A 111 -20.25 -12.53 -3.63
N SER A 112 -19.46 -12.55 -4.70
CA SER A 112 -18.13 -13.14 -4.75
C SER A 112 -17.24 -12.35 -5.69
N LEU A 113 -15.96 -12.22 -5.33
CA LEU A 113 -14.93 -11.64 -6.19
C LEU A 113 -13.62 -12.41 -6.06
N THR A 114 -12.82 -12.40 -7.11
CA THR A 114 -11.45 -12.91 -7.05
C THR A 114 -10.56 -11.83 -6.43
N GLY A 115 -9.88 -12.16 -5.34
CA GLY A 115 -9.05 -11.25 -4.58
C GLY A 115 -7.96 -11.99 -3.79
N TYR A 116 -7.00 -11.28 -3.23
CA TYR A 116 -5.82 -11.92 -2.61
C TYR A 116 -6.03 -12.24 -1.12
N CYS A 117 -5.92 -13.51 -0.69
CA CYS A 117 -5.91 -13.86 0.75
C CYS A 117 -4.54 -13.54 1.38
N PHE A 118 -4.44 -12.55 2.29
CA PHE A 118 -3.24 -12.22 3.07
C PHE A 118 -2.71 -13.39 3.91
N ARG A 119 -3.58 -14.34 4.28
CA ARG A 119 -3.17 -15.56 4.98
C ARG A 119 -2.67 -16.67 4.04
N CYS A 120 -3.18 -16.76 2.82
CA CYS A 120 -2.73 -17.74 1.82
C CYS A 120 -1.58 -17.25 0.95
N HIS A 121 -1.37 -15.94 0.90
CA HIS A 121 -0.51 -15.27 -0.06
C HIS A 121 -0.80 -15.58 -1.54
N GLN A 122 -2.07 -15.84 -1.88
CA GLN A 122 -2.52 -16.23 -3.23
C GLN A 122 -3.84 -15.54 -3.60
N GLU A 123 -4.10 -15.40 -4.89
CA GLU A 123 -5.41 -15.05 -5.42
C GLU A 123 -6.40 -16.18 -5.13
N ARG A 124 -7.55 -15.81 -4.57
CA ARG A 124 -8.60 -16.70 -4.12
C ARG A 124 -9.96 -16.07 -4.37
N THR A 125 -10.97 -16.91 -4.49
CA THR A 125 -12.34 -16.44 -4.38
C THR A 125 -12.59 -15.97 -2.96
N LEU A 126 -13.11 -14.75 -2.82
CA LEU A 126 -13.55 -14.18 -1.56
C LEU A 126 -15.07 -14.00 -1.61
N ARG A 127 -15.75 -14.32 -0.51
CA ARG A 127 -17.19 -14.09 -0.32
C ARG A 127 -17.40 -12.82 0.48
N SER A 128 -18.37 -12.02 0.07
CA SER A 128 -18.78 -10.85 0.83
C SER A 128 -19.45 -11.28 2.14
N GLU A 129 -18.93 -10.82 3.26
CA GLU A 129 -19.50 -11.01 4.59
C GLU A 129 -19.50 -9.67 5.32
N GLY A 130 -20.70 -9.09 5.49
CA GLY A 130 -20.87 -7.76 6.09
C GLY A 130 -20.18 -6.66 5.29
N THR A 131 -19.27 -5.93 5.93
CA THR A 131 -18.44 -4.85 5.33
C THR A 131 -17.06 -5.34 4.86
N GLY A 132 -16.89 -6.65 4.67
CA GLY A 132 -15.62 -7.26 4.33
C GLY A 132 -15.76 -8.46 3.41
N HIS A 133 -14.64 -9.12 3.14
CA HIS A 133 -14.57 -10.34 2.38
C HIS A 133 -13.87 -11.45 3.15
N ARG A 134 -14.48 -12.65 3.13
CA ARG A 134 -13.90 -13.87 3.68
C ARG A 134 -13.32 -14.72 2.55
N CYS A 135 -12.07 -15.12 2.66
CA CYS A 135 -11.49 -16.05 1.71
C CYS A 135 -12.09 -17.45 1.85
N VAL A 136 -12.53 -18.01 0.72
CA VAL A 136 -13.18 -19.33 0.65
C VAL A 136 -12.20 -20.46 1.02
N SER A 137 -10.89 -20.27 0.85
CA SER A 137 -9.89 -21.30 1.13
C SER A 137 -9.35 -21.27 2.56
N CYS A 138 -9.00 -20.09 3.08
CA CYS A 138 -8.35 -19.92 4.39
C CYS A 138 -9.31 -19.49 5.51
N GLY A 139 -10.55 -19.13 5.18
CA GLY A 139 -11.51 -18.52 6.11
C GLY A 139 -11.10 -17.13 6.63
N ASN A 140 -10.01 -16.55 6.11
CA ASN A 140 -9.51 -15.27 6.58
C ASN A 140 -10.44 -14.13 6.15
N GLU A 141 -10.91 -13.35 7.11
CA GLU A 141 -11.66 -12.13 6.89
C GLU A 141 -10.73 -10.95 6.60
N GLN A 142 -11.10 -10.13 5.64
CA GLN A 142 -10.40 -8.92 5.23
C GLN A 142 -11.42 -7.81 5.09
N GLN A 143 -11.11 -6.63 5.63
CA GLN A 143 -11.99 -5.48 5.46
C GLN A 143 -11.89 -4.96 4.01
N THR A 144 -12.90 -4.23 3.53
CA THR A 144 -12.85 -3.56 2.24
C THR A 144 -12.15 -2.22 2.35
N ASP A 145 -10.85 -2.22 2.58
CA ASP A 145 -10.03 -1.01 2.66
C ASP A 145 -9.41 -0.61 1.30
N GLY A 146 -10.08 -0.95 0.20
CA GLY A 146 -9.97 -0.17 -1.05
C GLY A 146 -8.78 -0.48 -1.97
N LEU A 147 -8.16 -1.66 -1.88
CA LEU A 147 -7.32 -2.21 -2.95
C LEU A 147 -7.96 -3.46 -3.57
N TRP A 148 -9.12 -3.27 -4.18
CA TRP A 148 -9.66 -4.25 -5.13
C TRP A 148 -9.34 -3.73 -6.53
N VAL A 149 -8.28 -4.26 -7.13
CA VAL A 149 -8.22 -4.29 -8.59
C VAL A 149 -9.25 -5.34 -8.95
N ALA A 150 -10.47 -4.90 -9.27
CA ALA A 150 -11.38 -5.75 -9.99
C ALA A 150 -10.62 -6.14 -11.27
N SER A 151 -10.22 -7.40 -11.38
CA SER A 151 -10.05 -8.00 -12.69
C SER A 151 -11.45 -8.00 -13.30
N LEU A 152 -11.83 -6.87 -13.90
CA LEU A 152 -12.97 -6.82 -14.80
C LEU A 152 -12.61 -7.77 -15.94
N GLN A 153 -13.33 -8.89 -16.00
CA GLN A 153 -13.37 -9.73 -17.19
C GLN A 153 -13.94 -8.93 -18.36
#